data_AF-A0A375C943-F1
#
_entry.id   AF-A0A375C943-F1
#
_cell.length_a   1.000
_cell.length_b   1.000
_cell.length_c   1.000
_cell.angle_alpha   90.00
_cell.angle_beta   90.00
_cell.angle_gamma   90.00
#
_symmetry.space_group_name_H-M   'P 1'
#
loop_
_entity.id
_entity.type
_entity.pdbx_description
1 polymer ?
#
loop_
_entity_poly.entity_id
_entity_poly.type
_entity_poly.pdbx_seq_one_letter_code
_entity_poly.pdbx_strand_id
1 'polypeptide(L)'
;MTQDESQQIEELLLAWYAWQQRESFREVRGMWYPAQDQTCKQYRSGDAWAAENDQYEADETKLEDLQSEIIQLCIDSLTVEQRSAIQISMRNKTGPAVWRSNRVEDQHRTYQAAKLAMLPKLKARGLIKAEVMA
;
A
#
# COMPACT_ATOMS: atom_id res chain seq x y z
N MET A 1 11.78 -16.84 -7.08
CA MET A 1 10.88 -16.32 -6.04
C MET A 1 10.07 -17.49 -5.56
N THR A 2 10.06 -17.74 -4.25
CA THR A 2 9.16 -18.76 -3.69
C THR A 2 7.72 -18.25 -3.78
N GLN A 3 6.75 -19.16 -3.74
CA GLN A 3 5.33 -18.77 -3.80
C GLN A 3 4.96 -17.86 -2.61
N ASP A 4 5.52 -18.15 -1.44
CA ASP A 4 5.34 -17.36 -0.22
C ASP A 4 5.90 -15.93 -0.36
N GLU A 5 7.13 -15.78 -0.84
CA GLU A 5 7.74 -14.47 -1.12
C GLU A 5 6.91 -13.65 -2.11
N SER A 6 6.36 -14.31 -3.14
CA SER A 6 5.47 -13.64 -4.09
C SER A 6 4.22 -13.11 -3.42
N GLN A 7 3.64 -13.87 -2.51
CA GLN A 7 2.41 -13.50 -1.84
C GLN A 7 2.63 -12.38 -0.84
N GLN A 8 3.70 -12.43 -0.04
CA GLN A 8 4.08 -11.35 0.87
C GLN A 8 4.28 -10.03 0.10
N ILE A 9 4.97 -10.06 -1.06
CA ILE A 9 5.13 -8.87 -1.90
C ILE A 9 3.79 -8.34 -2.40
N GLU A 10 2.85 -9.22 -2.77
CA GLU A 10 1.54 -8.82 -3.25
C GLU A 10 0.68 -8.18 -2.18
N GLU A 11 0.72 -8.69 -0.95
CA GLU A 11 0.03 -8.10 0.20
C GLU A 11 0.57 -6.70 0.51
N LEU A 12 1.91 -6.55 0.54
CA LEU A 12 2.56 -5.25 0.73
C LEU A 12 2.20 -4.25 -0.39
N LEU A 13 2.15 -4.70 -1.65
CA LEU A 13 1.77 -3.85 -2.78
C LEU A 13 0.30 -3.42 -2.73
N LEU A 14 -0.60 -4.28 -2.22
CA LEU A 14 -2.01 -3.92 -2.03
C LEU A 14 -2.17 -2.87 -0.93
N ALA A 15 -1.48 -3.05 0.20
CA ALA A 15 -1.47 -2.08 1.30
C ALA A 15 -0.92 -0.72 0.83
N TRP A 16 0.23 -0.73 0.15
CA TRP A 16 0.81 0.47 -0.44
C TRP A 16 -0.12 1.15 -1.45
N TYR A 17 -0.81 0.39 -2.30
CA TYR A 17 -1.72 0.99 -3.29
C TYR A 17 -2.93 1.66 -2.63
N ALA A 18 -3.49 1.05 -1.58
CA ALA A 18 -4.56 1.66 -0.78
C ALA A 18 -4.07 2.95 -0.10
N TRP A 19 -2.86 2.91 0.48
CA TRP A 19 -2.19 4.08 1.04
C TRP A 19 -1.97 5.20 0.02
N GLN A 20 -1.46 4.87 -1.16
CA GLN A 20 -1.18 5.84 -2.23
C GLN A 20 -2.46 6.54 -2.70
N GLN A 21 -3.57 5.82 -2.79
CA GLN A 21 -4.86 6.42 -3.10
C GLN A 21 -5.32 7.33 -1.96
N ARG A 22 -5.24 6.88 -0.71
CA ARG A 22 -5.58 7.69 0.47
C ARG A 22 -4.81 9.02 0.48
N GLU A 23 -3.51 8.96 0.21
CA GLU A 23 -2.61 10.11 0.19
C GLU A 23 -2.90 11.05 -0.98
N SER A 24 -3.13 10.51 -2.19
CA SER A 24 -3.46 11.31 -3.38
C SER A 24 -4.77 12.09 -3.22
N PHE A 25 -5.75 11.51 -2.52
CA PHE A 25 -7.01 12.17 -2.20
C PHE A 25 -6.95 13.01 -0.91
N ARG A 26 -5.81 13.11 -0.22
CA ARG A 26 -5.68 13.86 1.03
C ARG A 26 -5.91 15.35 0.82
N GLU A 27 -5.27 15.92 -0.21
CA GLU A 27 -5.42 17.34 -0.55
C GLU A 27 -6.84 17.66 -1.02
N VAL A 28 -7.41 16.82 -1.87
CA VAL A 28 -8.78 16.98 -2.39
C VAL A 28 -9.82 16.88 -1.26
N ARG A 29 -9.67 15.94 -0.31
CA ARG A 29 -10.57 15.84 0.86
C ARG A 29 -10.50 17.06 1.78
N GLY A 30 -9.36 17.76 1.82
CA GLY A 30 -9.26 19.01 2.58
C GLY A 30 -10.08 20.16 1.99
N MET A 31 -10.37 20.12 0.68
CA MET A 31 -11.00 21.21 -0.05
C MET A 31 -12.54 21.13 -0.11
N TRP A 32 -13.13 19.93 -0.14
CA TRP A 32 -14.54 19.72 -0.53
C TRP A 32 -15.46 19.35 0.63
N TYR A 33 -15.29 19.98 1.79
CA TYR A 33 -15.96 19.72 3.07
C TYR A 33 -15.28 18.62 3.91
N PRO A 34 -14.84 18.93 5.15
CA PRO A 34 -14.41 17.90 6.09
C PRO A 34 -15.58 16.98 6.40
N ALA A 35 -15.31 15.68 6.54
CA ALA A 35 -16.32 14.67 6.88
C ALA A 35 -17.01 14.91 8.24
N GLN A 36 -16.48 15.83 9.05
CA GLN A 36 -16.99 16.21 10.35
C GLN A 36 -17.11 17.73 10.43
N ASP A 37 -18.17 18.20 11.10
CA ASP A 37 -18.32 19.60 11.48
C ASP A 37 -17.12 20.02 12.36
N GLN A 38 -16.44 21.11 11.99
CA GLN A 38 -15.29 21.64 12.72
C GLN A 38 -15.63 21.99 14.17
N THR A 39 -16.89 22.34 14.44
CA THR A 39 -17.36 22.72 15.79
C THR A 39 -17.48 21.53 16.74
N CYS A 40 -17.62 20.31 16.21
CA CYS A 40 -17.80 19.08 16.98
C CYS A 40 -16.57 18.16 16.97
N LYS A 41 -15.52 18.50 16.21
CA LYS A 41 -14.35 17.64 15.95
C LYS A 41 -13.57 17.20 17.21
N GLN A 42 -13.64 17.99 18.29
CA GLN A 42 -12.97 17.69 19.57
C GLN A 42 -13.93 17.34 20.70
N TYR A 43 -15.23 17.15 20.40
CA TYR A 43 -16.18 16.77 21.43
C TYR A 43 -15.88 15.33 21.88
N ARG A 44 -15.41 15.18 23.12
CA ARG A 44 -15.23 13.89 23.78
C ARG A 44 -16.26 13.77 24.89
N SER A 45 -17.15 12.79 24.76
CA SER A 45 -17.99 12.34 25.86
C SER A 45 -17.09 11.62 26.87
N GLY A 46 -16.79 12.24 28.02
CA GLY A 46 -16.15 11.67 29.23
C GLY A 46 -15.16 10.52 29.04
N ASP A 47 -13.89 10.79 29.34
CA ASP A 47 -12.62 10.02 29.27
C ASP A 47 -12.58 8.54 29.74
N ALA A 48 -13.69 7.83 29.92
CA ALA A 48 -13.72 6.50 30.53
C ALA A 48 -13.60 5.31 29.54
N TRP A 49 -13.74 5.53 28.22
CA TRP A 49 -13.82 4.43 27.25
C TRP A 49 -12.85 4.52 26.05
N ALA A 50 -12.03 5.57 25.95
CA ALA A 50 -11.15 5.84 24.80
C ALA A 50 -9.65 5.60 25.07
N ALA A 51 -9.28 5.00 26.21
CA ALA A 51 -7.94 5.20 26.77
C ALA A 51 -6.82 4.26 26.26
N GLU A 52 -7.12 3.21 25.49
CA GLU A 52 -6.10 2.23 25.11
C GLU A 52 -6.24 1.73 23.66
N ASN A 53 -7.43 1.27 23.25
CA ASN A 53 -7.63 0.73 21.90
C ASN A 53 -7.47 1.77 20.78
N ASP A 54 -7.96 3.01 20.99
CA ASP A 54 -7.81 4.10 20.01
C ASP A 54 -6.33 4.49 19.79
N GLN A 55 -5.51 4.34 20.84
CA GLN A 55 -4.07 4.62 20.77
C GLN A 55 -3.36 3.55 19.95
N TYR A 56 -3.70 2.27 20.16
CA TYR A 56 -3.18 1.14 19.39
C TYR A 56 -3.52 1.24 17.90
N GLU A 57 -4.79 1.52 17.56
CA GLU A 57 -5.21 1.68 16.16
C GLU A 57 -4.50 2.85 15.47
N ALA A 58 -4.29 3.95 16.19
CA ALA A 58 -3.55 5.10 15.69
C ALA A 58 -2.07 4.79 15.46
N ASP A 59 -1.46 3.97 16.30
CA ASP A 59 -0.06 3.55 16.15
C ASP A 59 0.13 2.52 15.05
N GLU A 60 -0.80 1.56 14.90
CA GLU A 60 -0.82 0.61 13.78
C GLU A 60 -0.91 1.34 12.44
N THR A 61 -1.83 2.31 12.32
CA THR A 61 -1.99 3.10 11.08
C THR A 61 -0.70 3.83 10.71
N LYS A 62 0.02 4.40 11.69
CA LYS A 62 1.32 5.07 11.44
C LYS A 62 2.39 4.07 10.99
N LEU A 63 2.41 2.86 11.53
CA LEU A 63 3.36 1.84 11.11
C LEU A 63 3.10 1.40 9.67
N GLU A 64 1.83 1.22 9.30
CA GLU A 64 1.44 0.93 7.91
C GLU A 64 1.81 2.08 6.95
N ASP A 65 1.65 3.32 7.38
CA ASP A 65 2.07 4.51 6.62
C ASP A 65 3.58 4.47 6.36
N LEU A 66 4.39 4.27 7.41
CA LEU A 66 5.85 4.20 7.28
C LEU A 66 6.30 3.03 6.39
N GLN A 67 5.68 1.86 6.50
CA GLN A 67 5.95 0.73 5.61
C GLN A 67 5.61 1.07 4.16
N SER A 68 4.48 1.74 3.92
CA SER A 68 4.05 2.15 2.59
C SER A 68 5.01 3.19 1.98
N GLU A 69 5.53 4.13 2.77
CA GLU A 69 6.56 5.07 2.33
C GLU A 69 7.86 4.35 1.90
N ILE A 70 8.29 3.34 2.67
CA ILE A 70 9.47 2.55 2.30
C ILE A 70 9.23 1.79 0.98
N ILE A 71 8.03 1.26 0.78
CA ILE A 71 7.65 0.57 -0.46
C ILE A 71 7.63 1.56 -1.63
N GLN A 72 7.12 2.78 -1.43
CA GLN A 72 7.15 3.85 -2.42
C GLN A 72 8.57 4.14 -2.89
N LEU A 73 9.54 4.26 -1.98
CA LEU A 73 10.96 4.44 -2.32
C LEU A 73 11.52 3.26 -3.12
N CYS A 74 11.06 2.04 -2.85
CA CYS A 74 11.45 0.87 -3.65
C CYS A 74 10.91 0.98 -5.08
N ILE A 75 9.65 1.39 -5.24
CA ILE A 75 8.99 1.53 -6.54
C ILE A 75 9.59 2.68 -7.35
N ASP A 76 9.98 3.77 -6.68
CA ASP A 76 10.61 4.91 -7.35
C ASP A 76 11.99 4.56 -7.93
N SER A 77 12.64 3.56 -7.37
CA SER A 77 13.92 3.04 -7.87
C SER A 77 13.81 2.04 -9.02
N LEU A 78 12.60 1.69 -9.46
CA LEU A 78 12.34 0.84 -10.62
C LEU A 78 12.27 1.65 -11.92
N THR A 79 12.34 0.96 -13.06
CA THR A 79 12.10 1.59 -14.36
C THR A 79 10.65 2.06 -14.50
N VAL A 80 10.41 3.05 -15.37
CA VAL A 80 9.06 3.61 -15.60
C VAL A 80 8.07 2.52 -16.05
N GLU A 81 8.52 1.57 -16.88
CA GLU A 81 7.72 0.45 -17.37
C GLU A 81 7.34 -0.52 -16.24
N GLN A 82 8.27 -0.81 -15.32
CA GLN A 82 8.00 -1.67 -14.16
C GLN A 82 7.02 -0.99 -13.20
N ARG A 83 7.17 0.31 -12.99
CA ARG A 83 6.26 1.11 -12.14
C ARG A 83 4.84 1.13 -12.70
N SER A 84 4.68 1.37 -13.99
CA SER A 84 3.36 1.38 -14.64
C SER A 84 2.72 -0.01 -14.61
N ALA A 85 3.51 -1.07 -14.80
CA ALA A 85 3.03 -2.45 -14.69
C ALA A 85 2.50 -2.77 -13.27
N ILE A 86 3.19 -2.33 -12.22
CA ILE A 86 2.71 -2.49 -10.82
C ILE A 86 1.40 -1.72 -10.63
N GLN A 87 1.35 -0.44 -10.99
CA GLN A 87 0.15 0.38 -10.79
C GLN A 87 -1.07 -0.20 -11.50
N ILE A 88 -0.91 -0.62 -12.75
CA ILE A 88 -2.03 -1.19 -13.51
C ILE A 88 -2.43 -2.56 -12.94
N SER A 89 -1.48 -3.39 -12.50
CA SER A 89 -1.78 -4.66 -11.83
C SER A 89 -2.60 -4.45 -10.55
N MET A 90 -2.19 -3.51 -9.68
CA MET A 90 -2.92 -3.18 -8.45
C MET A 90 -4.31 -2.60 -8.74
N ARG A 91 -4.39 -1.73 -9.75
CA ARG A 91 -5.66 -1.17 -10.22
C ARG A 91 -6.61 -2.23 -10.76
N ASN A 92 -6.11 -3.22 -11.49
CA ASN A 92 -6.91 -4.32 -12.03
C ASN A 92 -7.40 -5.32 -10.97
N LYS A 93 -6.65 -5.45 -9.85
CA LYS A 93 -7.03 -6.28 -8.71
C LYS A 93 -8.09 -5.62 -7.83
N THR A 94 -7.93 -4.34 -7.53
CA THR A 94 -8.80 -3.58 -6.62
C THR A 94 -10.00 -2.93 -7.32
N GLY A 95 -9.91 -2.69 -8.62
CA GLY A 95 -10.90 -1.96 -9.38
C GLY A 95 -11.90 -2.83 -10.16
N PRO A 96 -12.82 -2.19 -10.90
CA PRO A 96 -13.81 -2.87 -11.71
C PRO A 96 -13.20 -3.75 -12.80
N ALA A 97 -13.84 -4.88 -13.11
CA ALA A 97 -13.36 -5.84 -14.09
C ALA A 97 -13.16 -5.25 -15.51
N VAL A 98 -13.84 -4.13 -15.83
CA VAL A 98 -13.71 -3.40 -17.10
C VAL A 98 -12.30 -2.88 -17.39
N TRP A 99 -11.45 -2.77 -16.36
CA TRP A 99 -10.05 -2.34 -16.53
C TRP A 99 -9.12 -3.48 -16.94
N ARG A 100 -9.56 -4.74 -16.82
CA ARG A 100 -8.78 -5.91 -17.21
C ARG A 100 -8.83 -6.07 -18.72
N SER A 101 -7.65 -6.08 -19.36
CA SER A 101 -7.52 -6.29 -20.81
C SER A 101 -6.61 -7.48 -21.09
N ASN A 102 -7.12 -8.46 -21.83
CA ASN A 102 -6.34 -9.63 -22.26
C ASN A 102 -5.39 -9.33 -23.43
N ARG A 103 -5.45 -8.10 -24.00
CA ARG A 103 -4.64 -7.72 -25.17
C ARG A 103 -3.21 -7.28 -24.81
N VAL A 104 -2.91 -7.15 -23.53
CA VAL A 104 -1.61 -6.65 -23.04
C VAL A 104 -0.81 -7.82 -22.47
N GLU A 105 -0.35 -8.71 -23.34
CA GLU A 105 0.39 -9.92 -22.95
C GLU A 105 1.68 -9.59 -22.20
N ASP A 106 2.35 -8.49 -22.58
CA ASP A 106 3.63 -8.08 -21.98
C ASP A 106 3.52 -7.54 -20.55
N GLN A 107 2.33 -7.15 -20.12
CA GLN A 107 2.16 -6.53 -18.81
C GLN A 107 2.44 -7.50 -17.66
N HIS A 108 2.02 -8.75 -17.78
CA HIS A 108 2.28 -9.76 -16.75
C HIS A 108 3.78 -10.06 -16.66
N ARG A 109 4.47 -10.12 -17.80
CA ARG A 109 5.93 -10.34 -17.85
C ARG A 109 6.68 -9.20 -17.18
N THR A 110 6.34 -7.95 -17.51
CA THR A 110 6.96 -6.76 -16.89
C THR A 110 6.66 -6.67 -15.40
N TYR A 111 5.46 -7.06 -14.96
CA TYR A 111 5.10 -7.12 -13.55
C TYR A 111 5.92 -8.16 -12.78
N GLN A 112 6.12 -9.36 -13.34
CA GLN A 112 6.97 -10.38 -12.72
C GLN A 112 8.43 -9.93 -12.63
N ALA A 113 8.95 -9.29 -13.68
CA ALA A 113 10.29 -8.68 -13.66
C ALA A 113 10.41 -7.59 -12.58
N ALA A 114 9.37 -6.78 -12.38
CA ALA A 114 9.31 -5.78 -11.32
C ALA A 114 9.36 -6.42 -9.92
N LYS A 115 8.59 -7.50 -9.68
CA LYS A 115 8.64 -8.24 -8.41
C LYS A 115 10.03 -8.79 -8.11
N LEU A 116 10.72 -9.35 -9.11
CA LEU A 116 12.09 -9.85 -8.97
C LEU A 116 13.09 -8.72 -8.65
N ALA A 117 12.94 -7.55 -9.26
CA ALA A 117 13.79 -6.39 -8.99
C ALA A 117 13.55 -5.77 -7.60
N MET A 118 12.31 -5.84 -7.09
CA MET A 118 11.94 -5.33 -5.76
C MET A 118 12.38 -6.26 -4.63
N LEU A 119 12.32 -7.57 -4.83
CA LEU A 119 12.60 -8.57 -3.81
C LEU A 119 13.90 -8.33 -3.02
N PRO A 120 15.08 -8.12 -3.64
CA PRO A 120 16.31 -7.85 -2.87
C PRO A 120 16.23 -6.55 -2.07
N LYS A 121 15.53 -5.54 -2.58
CA LYS A 121 15.38 -4.23 -1.92
C LYS A 121 14.43 -4.28 -0.71
N LEU A 122 13.40 -5.13 -0.78
CA LEU A 122 12.47 -5.36 0.32
C LEU A 122 13.11 -6.23 1.40
N LYS A 123 13.86 -7.26 1.02
CA LYS A 123 14.66 -8.08 1.95
C LYS A 123 15.70 -7.27 2.70
N ALA A 124 16.44 -6.40 2.00
CA ALA A 124 17.43 -5.52 2.62
C ALA A 124 16.85 -4.58 3.68
N ARG A 125 15.55 -4.28 3.60
CA ARG A 125 14.83 -3.41 4.55
C ARG A 125 14.02 -4.19 5.59
N GLY A 126 14.14 -5.52 5.62
CA GLY A 126 13.48 -6.37 6.61
C GLY A 126 11.96 -6.49 6.47
N LEU A 127 11.37 -6.07 5.34
CA LEU A 127 9.92 -6.10 5.12
C LEU A 127 9.40 -7.49 4.74
N ILE A 128 10.27 -8.35 4.22
CA ILE A 128 9.94 -9.73 3.85
C ILE A 128 10.64 -10.64 4.86
N LYS A 129 9.88 -11.50 5.53
CA LYS A 129 10.46 -12.56 6.35
C LYS A 129 10.99 -13.62 5.41
N ALA A 130 12.31 -13.78 5.34
CA ALA A 130 12.85 -14.99 4.75
C ALA A 130 12.39 -16.15 5.62
N GLU A 131 11.70 -17.15 5.04
CA GLU A 131 11.49 -18.41 5.73
C GLU A 131 12.87 -18.93 6.15
N VAL A 132 13.11 -18.88 7.47
CA VAL A 132 14.24 -19.57 8.08
C VAL A 132 13.88 -21.04 7.95
N MET A 133 14.44 -21.72 6.94
CA MET A 133 14.40 -23.18 6.93
C MET A 133 15.20 -23.66 8.14
N ALA A 134 14.47 -24.16 9.14
CA ALA A 134 14.99 -24.95 10.25
C ALA A 134 15.09 -26.42 9.83
#